data_AF-A0A2V6JFW6-F1
#
_entry.id   AF-A0A2V6JFW6-F1
#
_cell.length_a   1.000
_cell.length_b   1.000
_cell.length_c   1.000
_cell.angle_alpha   90.00
_cell.angle_beta   90.00
_cell.angle_gamma   90.00
#
_symmetry.space_group_name_H-M   'P 1'
#
loop_
_entity.id
_entity.type
_entity.pdbx_description
1 polymer ?
#
loop_
_entity_poly.entity_id
_entity_poly.type
_entity_poly.pdbx_seq_one_letter_code
_entity_poly.pdbx_strand_id
1 'polypeptide(L)'
;AVFPGTSRSMSTIAAGQVAGLSRPAALEFSFFLSMPTMMVATGYDFLKTIMPHHGEQNIASLTMNGHEWIVLAIGFVVSFFVALAVVAWFMNWVRERGFVPFALYRIVLGIGLLTLLMRGMI
;
A
#
# COMPACT_ATOMS: atom_id res chain seq x y z
N ALA A 1 -8.45 -5.73 -0.40
CA ALA A 1 -8.32 -4.59 0.53
C ALA A 1 -8.98 -3.38 -0.09
N VAL A 2 -10.27 -3.20 0.18
CA VAL A 2 -11.09 -2.10 -0.37
C VAL A 2 -11.24 -0.97 0.67
N PHE A 3 -11.14 -1.30 1.95
CA PHE A 3 -11.18 -0.32 3.04
C PHE A 3 -9.83 0.40 3.18
N PRO A 4 -9.78 1.74 3.02
CA PRO A 4 -8.57 2.53 3.23
C PRO A 4 -7.97 2.28 4.61
N GLY A 5 -6.64 2.23 4.69
CA GLY A 5 -5.93 1.87 5.93
C GLY A 5 -5.84 0.36 6.19
N THR A 6 -6.67 -0.47 5.56
CA THR A 6 -6.48 -1.93 5.60
C THR A 6 -5.33 -2.31 4.69
N SER A 7 -4.28 -2.89 5.26
CA SER A 7 -3.14 -3.33 4.47
C SER A 7 -3.51 -4.49 3.56
N ARG A 8 -3.32 -4.26 2.26
CA ARG A 8 -3.44 -5.27 1.22
C ARG A 8 -2.68 -6.54 1.57
N SER A 9 -1.36 -6.45 1.77
CA SER A 9 -0.51 -7.60 2.02
C SER A 9 -0.94 -8.41 3.25
N MET A 10 -1.22 -7.77 4.39
CA MET A 10 -1.66 -8.50 5.58
C MET A 10 -3.02 -9.16 5.39
N SER A 11 -3.97 -8.48 4.71
CA SER A 11 -5.30 -9.04 4.45
C SER A 11 -5.25 -10.29 3.57
N THR A 12 -4.43 -10.28 2.51
CA THR A 12 -4.28 -11.42 1.60
C THR A 12 -3.49 -12.56 2.23
N ILE A 13 -2.46 -12.25 3.04
CA ILE A 13 -1.68 -13.28 3.74
C ILE A 13 -2.52 -13.95 4.83
N ALA A 14 -3.21 -13.17 5.67
CA ALA A 14 -4.07 -13.71 6.72
C ALA A 14 -5.20 -14.57 6.12
N ALA A 15 -5.86 -14.09 5.06
CA ALA A 15 -6.87 -14.87 4.36
C ALA A 15 -6.29 -16.16 3.76
N GLY A 16 -5.10 -16.10 3.16
CA GLY A 16 -4.39 -17.27 2.64
C GLY A 16 -4.09 -18.30 3.72
N GLN A 17 -3.63 -17.87 4.88
CA GLN A 17 -3.38 -18.76 6.02
C GLN A 17 -4.66 -19.38 6.59
N VAL A 18 -5.75 -18.61 6.68
CA VAL A 18 -7.07 -19.12 7.08
C VAL A 18 -7.59 -20.14 6.07
N ALA A 19 -7.31 -19.94 4.78
CA ALA A 19 -7.61 -20.90 3.71
C ALA A 19 -6.66 -22.12 3.67
N GLY A 20 -5.73 -22.24 4.62
CA GLY A 20 -4.84 -23.41 4.76
C GLY A 20 -3.48 -23.27 4.07
N LEU A 21 -3.12 -22.12 3.51
CA LEU A 21 -1.78 -21.90 2.97
C LEU A 21 -0.73 -21.82 4.09
N SER A 22 0.45 -22.38 3.84
CA SER A 22 1.61 -22.14 4.68
C SER A 22 2.00 -20.65 4.65
N ARG A 23 2.63 -20.15 5.72
CA ARG A 23 3.08 -18.74 5.79
C ARG A 23 3.91 -18.32 4.56
N PRO A 24 4.92 -19.10 4.10
CA PRO A 24 5.67 -18.75 2.90
C PRO A 24 4.81 -18.73 1.64
N ALA A 25 3.89 -19.70 1.47
CA ALA A 25 3.01 -19.77 0.31
C ALA A 25 2.01 -18.59 0.27
N ALA A 26 1.43 -18.24 1.42
CA ALA A 26 0.53 -17.08 1.55
C ALA A 26 1.26 -15.75 1.26
N LEU A 27 2.52 -15.63 1.68
CA LEU A 27 3.40 -14.50 1.36
C LEU A 27 3.64 -14.38 -0.15
N GLU A 28 4.10 -15.45 -0.79
CA GLU A 28 4.37 -15.48 -2.23
C GLU A 28 3.11 -15.18 -3.04
N PHE A 29 1.99 -15.83 -2.70
CA PHE A 29 0.69 -15.56 -3.31
C PHE A 29 0.31 -14.07 -3.20
N SER A 30 0.44 -13.49 -2.02
CA SER A 30 0.14 -12.07 -1.79
C SER A 30 1.02 -11.11 -2.61
N PHE A 31 2.28 -11.48 -2.83
CA PHE A 31 3.20 -10.72 -3.69
C PHE A 31 2.84 -10.86 -5.16
N PHE A 32 2.61 -12.09 -5.65
CA PHE A 32 2.21 -12.31 -7.04
C PHE A 32 0.87 -11.65 -7.37
N LEU A 33 -0.11 -11.75 -6.47
CA LEU A 33 -1.40 -11.08 -6.60
C LEU A 33 -1.25 -9.54 -6.61
N SER A 34 -0.24 -9.00 -5.90
CA SER A 34 0.04 -7.56 -5.87
C SER A 34 0.34 -6.97 -7.23
N MET A 35 1.15 -7.66 -8.03
CA MET A 35 1.73 -7.09 -9.23
C MET A 35 0.66 -6.65 -10.24
N PRO A 36 -0.28 -7.52 -10.67
CA PRO A 36 -1.33 -7.10 -11.59
C PRO A 36 -2.34 -6.17 -10.92
N THR A 37 -2.71 -6.41 -9.65
CA THR A 37 -3.76 -5.63 -8.99
C THR A 37 -3.34 -4.19 -8.73
N MET A 38 -2.12 -3.95 -8.26
CA MET A 38 -1.61 -2.60 -8.03
C MET A 38 -1.24 -1.90 -9.33
N MET A 39 -0.75 -2.62 -10.34
CA MET A 39 -0.50 -2.02 -11.65
C MET A 39 -1.79 -1.48 -12.28
N VAL A 40 -2.88 -2.26 -12.25
CA VAL A 40 -4.19 -1.83 -12.76
C VAL A 40 -4.77 -0.72 -11.89
N ALA A 41 -4.74 -0.84 -10.57
CA ALA A 41 -5.30 0.18 -9.66
C ALA A 41 -4.57 1.53 -9.81
N THR A 42 -3.23 1.54 -9.74
CA THR A 42 -2.43 2.76 -9.92
C THR A 42 -2.59 3.34 -11.32
N GLY A 43 -2.61 2.50 -12.36
CA GLY A 43 -2.81 2.95 -13.74
C GLY A 43 -4.19 3.58 -13.95
N TYR A 44 -5.23 2.98 -13.37
CA TYR A 44 -6.59 3.52 -13.38
C TYR A 44 -6.67 4.85 -12.65
N ASP A 45 -6.15 4.94 -11.42
CA ASP A 45 -6.13 6.17 -10.64
C ASP A 45 -5.33 7.28 -11.33
N PHE A 46 -4.19 6.94 -11.94
CA PHE A 46 -3.36 7.89 -12.68
C PHE A 46 -4.09 8.43 -13.92
N LEU A 47 -4.70 7.56 -14.73
CA LEU A 47 -5.46 7.96 -15.91
C LEU A 47 -6.64 8.86 -15.52
N LYS A 48 -7.34 8.50 -14.45
CA LYS A 48 -8.46 9.25 -13.89
C LYS A 48 -8.07 10.65 -13.43
N THR A 49 -6.87 10.78 -12.87
CA THR A 49 -6.37 12.06 -12.36
C THR A 49 -5.88 12.97 -13.50
N ILE A 50 -5.35 12.41 -14.61
CA ILE A 50 -4.87 13.16 -15.79
C ILE A 50 -5.99 13.48 -16.79
N MET A 51 -6.99 12.60 -16.94
CA MET A 51 -8.13 12.78 -17.84
C MET A 51 -9.45 12.78 -17.06
N PRO A 52 -9.75 13.83 -16.28
CA PRO A 52 -11.00 13.92 -15.54
C PRO A 52 -12.17 13.94 -16.51
N HIS A 53 -13.06 12.94 -16.44
CA HIS A 53 -14.31 12.99 -17.19
C HIS A 53 -15.27 13.95 -16.47
N HIS A 54 -16.07 14.71 -17.24
CA HIS A 54 -16.96 15.78 -16.78
C HIS A 54 -18.00 15.40 -15.68
N GLY A 55 -18.07 14.13 -15.25
CA GLY A 55 -18.95 13.66 -14.17
C GLY A 55 -18.27 13.43 -12.80
N GLU A 56 -16.95 13.53 -12.68
CA GLU A 56 -16.23 13.18 -11.45
C GLU A 56 -15.72 14.41 -10.69
N GLN A 57 -16.63 15.12 -10.04
CA GLN A 57 -16.36 16.39 -9.35
C GLN A 57 -15.57 16.27 -8.03
N ASN A 58 -15.14 15.06 -7.64
CA ASN A 58 -14.45 14.81 -6.37
C ASN A 58 -12.97 14.44 -6.52
N ILE A 59 -12.43 14.49 -7.74
CA ILE A 59 -11.01 14.19 -7.97
C ILE A 59 -10.35 15.49 -8.39
N ALA A 60 -9.43 15.96 -7.56
CA ALA A 60 -8.62 17.14 -7.86
C ALA A 60 -7.96 16.91 -9.22
N SER A 61 -8.34 17.72 -10.21
CA SER A 61 -7.71 17.69 -11.53
C SER A 61 -6.21 17.94 -11.36
N LEU A 62 -5.38 17.10 -11.98
CA LEU A 62 -3.92 17.19 -11.87
C LEU A 62 -3.42 18.46 -12.57
N THR A 63 -3.50 19.60 -11.90
CA THR A 63 -2.86 20.85 -12.32
C THR A 63 -1.42 20.83 -11.81
N MET A 64 -0.61 19.94 -12.37
CA MET A 64 0.78 19.75 -11.95
C MET A 64 1.74 20.66 -12.73
N ASN A 65 2.50 21.46 -11.99
CA ASN A 65 3.61 22.27 -12.49
C ASN A 65 4.82 21.38 -12.81
N GLY A 66 5.75 21.88 -13.64
CA GLY A 66 6.95 21.13 -14.04
C GLY A 66 7.80 20.63 -12.85
N HIS A 67 7.80 21.36 -11.73
CA HIS A 67 8.46 20.94 -10.50
C HIS A 67 7.81 19.69 -9.86
N GLU A 68 6.48 19.58 -9.85
CA GLU A 68 5.77 18.46 -9.22
C GLU A 68 5.97 17.16 -10.01
N TRP A 69 6.10 17.25 -11.33
CA TRP A 69 6.51 16.12 -12.17
C TRP A 69 7.91 15.61 -11.83
N ILE A 70 8.85 16.50 -11.53
CA ILE A 70 10.20 16.12 -11.08
C ILE A 70 10.12 15.43 -9.72
N VAL A 71 9.35 15.96 -8.77
CA VAL A 71 9.16 15.33 -7.44
C VAL A 71 8.54 13.95 -7.58
N LEU A 72 7.51 13.79 -8.42
CA LEU A 72 6.89 12.48 -8.69
C LEU A 72 7.89 11.49 -9.28
N ALA A 73 8.71 11.92 -10.24
CA ALA A 73 9.73 11.07 -10.87
C ALA A 73 10.79 10.62 -9.85
N ILE A 74 11.27 11.54 -9.00
CA ILE A 74 12.21 11.20 -7.91
C ILE A 74 11.57 10.21 -6.94
N GLY A 75 10.34 10.48 -6.49
CA GLY A 75 9.60 9.59 -5.59
C GLY A 75 9.40 8.20 -6.18
N PHE A 76 9.08 8.10 -7.46
CA PHE A 76 8.94 6.84 -8.19
C PHE A 76 10.26 6.05 -8.22
N VAL A 77 11.36 6.70 -8.62
CA VAL A 77 12.68 6.06 -8.70
C VAL A 77 13.17 5.61 -7.33
N VAL A 78 13.10 6.47 -6.32
CA VAL A 78 13.52 6.12 -4.94
C VAL A 78 12.67 4.96 -4.41
N SER A 79 11.35 5.02 -4.57
CA SER A 79 10.46 3.94 -4.11
C SER A 79 10.74 2.62 -4.82
N PHE A 80 11.06 2.64 -6.12
CA PHE A 80 11.43 1.45 -6.87
C PHE A 80 12.67 0.77 -6.31
N PHE A 81 13.76 1.51 -6.12
CA PHE A 81 15.02 0.94 -5.60
C PHE A 81 14.91 0.51 -4.13
N VAL A 82 14.21 1.28 -3.29
CA VAL A 82 13.95 0.89 -1.90
C VAL A 82 13.12 -0.38 -1.85
N ALA A 83 12.07 -0.50 -2.68
CA ALA A 83 11.26 -1.71 -2.75
C ALA A 83 12.10 -2.93 -3.18
N LEU A 84 12.95 -2.80 -4.21
CA LEU A 84 13.84 -3.87 -4.64
C LEU A 84 14.78 -4.34 -3.52
N ALA A 85 15.36 -3.40 -2.76
CA ALA A 85 16.25 -3.72 -1.64
C ALA A 85 15.51 -4.39 -0.47
N VAL A 86 14.31 -3.92 -0.14
CA VAL A 86 13.58 -4.32 1.07
C VAL A 86 12.77 -5.60 0.87
N VAL A 87 12.26 -5.90 -0.33
CA VAL A 87 11.33 -7.03 -0.54
C VAL A 87 11.95 -8.37 -0.14
N ALA A 88 13.18 -8.68 -0.59
CA ALA A 88 13.83 -9.95 -0.27
C ALA A 88 14.09 -10.08 1.23
N TRP A 89 14.59 -9.01 1.86
CA TRP A 89 14.82 -8.95 3.30
C TRP A 89 13.52 -9.13 4.10
N PHE A 90 12.47 -8.42 3.72
CA PHE A 90 11.16 -8.46 4.37
C PHE A 90 10.56 -9.87 4.30
N MET A 91 10.65 -10.51 3.14
CA MET A 91 10.16 -11.88 2.95
C MET A 91 10.86 -12.87 3.89
N ASN A 92 12.18 -12.77 4.02
CA ASN A 92 12.94 -13.63 4.93
C ASN A 92 12.62 -13.36 6.40
N TRP A 93 12.58 -12.08 6.80
CA TRP A 93 12.29 -11.69 8.18
C TRP A 93 10.92 -12.18 8.65
N VAL A 94 9.89 -12.05 7.80
CA VAL A 94 8.53 -12.46 8.14
C VAL A 94 8.40 -13.98 8.20
N ARG A 95 9.12 -14.71 7.33
CA ARG A 95 9.16 -16.18 7.39
C ARG A 95 9.68 -16.68 8.74
N GLU A 96 10.68 -16.01 9.30
CA GLU A 96 11.31 -16.39 10.57
C GLU A 96 10.54 -15.92 11.80
N ARG A 97 10.09 -14.65 11.83
CA ARG A 97 9.56 -14.00 13.05
C ARG A 97 8.04 -13.82 13.06
N GLY A 98 7.38 -14.07 11.93
CA GLY A 98 5.95 -13.86 11.77
C GLY A 98 5.54 -12.37 11.76
N PHE A 99 4.24 -12.11 11.88
CA PHE A 99 3.66 -10.76 11.72
C PHE A 99 3.40 -10.01 13.02
N VAL A 100 3.67 -10.60 14.18
CA VAL A 100 3.29 -10.03 15.49
C VAL A 100 3.83 -8.60 15.69
N PRO A 101 5.11 -8.29 15.37
CA PRO A 101 5.61 -6.92 15.53
C PRO A 101 4.91 -5.91 14.61
N PHE A 102 4.50 -6.34 13.40
CA PHE A 102 3.73 -5.49 12.49
C PHE A 102 2.31 -5.24 12.98
N ALA A 103 1.69 -6.24 13.62
CA ALA A 103 0.37 -6.08 14.24
C ALA A 103 0.43 -5.07 15.40
N LEU A 104 1.42 -5.20 16.29
CA LEU A 104 1.67 -4.26 17.39
C LEU A 104 1.90 -2.84 16.88
N TYR A 105 2.80 -2.68 15.90
CA TYR A 105 3.05 -1.40 15.24
C TYR A 105 1.76 -0.73 14.75
N ARG A 106 0.86 -1.49 14.11
CA ARG A 106 -0.41 -0.96 13.61
C ARG A 106 -1.41 -0.60 14.69
N ILE A 107 -1.47 -1.39 15.77
CA ILE A 107 -2.36 -1.08 16.91
C ILE A 107 -1.93 0.26 17.52
N VAL A 108 -0.63 0.45 17.76
CA VAL A 108 -0.08 1.70 18.29
C VAL A 108 -0.36 2.88 17.36
N LEU A 109 -0.10 2.71 16.05
CA LEU A 109 -0.40 3.75 15.06
C LEU A 109 -1.89 4.09 14.98
N GLY A 110 -2.76 3.07 15.02
CA GLY A 110 -4.20 3.25 14.99
C GLY A 110 -4.70 4.02 16.21
N ILE A 111 -4.20 3.68 17.41
CA ILE A 111 -4.49 4.44 18.63
C ILE A 111 -3.99 5.88 18.51
N GLY A 112 -2.79 6.09 17.97
CA GLY A 112 -2.24 7.43 17.74
C GLY A 112 -3.11 8.28 16.81
N LEU A 113 -3.50 7.71 15.66
CA LEU A 113 -4.42 8.34 14.69
C LEU A 113 -5.77 8.67 15.31
N LEU A 114 -6.37 7.73 16.05
CA LEU A 114 -7.64 7.96 16.74
C LEU A 114 -7.54 9.07 17.79
N THR A 115 -6.43 9.11 18.54
CA THR A 115 -6.20 10.16 19.54
C THR A 115 -6.05 11.53 18.86
N LEU A 116 -5.33 11.58 17.74
CA LEU A 116 -5.14 12.81 16.96
C LEU A 116 -6.47 13.33 16.39
N LEU A 117 -7.29 12.42 15.86
CA LEU A 117 -8.64 12.69 15.37
C LEU A 117 -9.55 13.19 16.50
N MET A 118 -9.54 12.53 17.66
CA MET A 118 -10.32 12.96 18.83
C MET A 118 -9.91 14.35 19.34
N ARG A 119 -8.67 14.77 19.10
CA ARG A 119 -8.15 16.10 19.41
C ARG A 119 -8.43 17.14 18.32
N GLY A 120 -9.03 16.74 17.19
CA GLY A 120 -9.31 17.62 16.04
C GLY A 120 -8.05 18.14 15.34
N MET A 121 -6.92 17.44 15.50
CA MET A 121 -5.65 17.82 14.87
C MET A 121 -5.52 17.29 13.43
N ILE A 122 -6.34 16.30 13.08
CA ILE A 122 -6.60 15.79 11.73
C ILE A 122 -8.08 15.51 11.55
#